data_AF-A0A7L7KTC3-F1
#
_entry.id   AF-A0A7L7KTC3-F1
#
_cell.length_a   1.000
_cell.length_b   1.000
_cell.length_c   1.000
_cell.angle_alpha   90.00
_cell.angle_beta   90.00
_cell.angle_gamma   90.00
#
_symmetry.space_group_name_H-M   'P 1'
#
loop_
_entity.id
_entity.type
_entity.pdbx_description
1 polymer ?
#
loop_
_entity_poly.entity_id
_entity_poly.type
_entity_poly.pdbx_seq_one_letter_code
_entity_poly.pdbx_strand_id
1 'polypeptide(L)'
;MLPLDEFVLKDYASWKIENHVIIDTFRNNHNKIYERLEPVYLVLEHIYDMAVNQQDIDGDLETIFNIGFQYLHAQFNVMKIYFESLFQSNCEDFEEYHEMLLYLMYIFDVRTDLENHDVDSDIEALNHVETYIENMIMERRDDYAYVREMMNDALKTVFDMIEYEYVSIIDIYVEIAENLDIFIYEEDELVIGKEV
;
A
#
# COMPACT_ATOMS: atom_id res chain seq x y z
N MET A 1 7.64 1.66 -29.53
CA MET A 1 7.41 1.96 -28.11
C MET A 1 7.94 3.35 -27.86
N LEU A 2 7.12 4.20 -27.26
CA LEU A 2 7.59 5.48 -26.73
C LEU A 2 8.13 5.17 -25.35
N PRO A 3 9.30 5.69 -24.95
CA PRO A 3 9.86 5.44 -23.63
C PRO A 3 8.94 5.96 -22.52
N LEU A 4 9.06 5.38 -21.33
CA LEU A 4 8.44 5.84 -20.09
C LEU A 4 8.43 7.37 -20.04
N ASP A 5 7.23 7.95 -19.90
CA ASP A 5 7.05 9.38 -20.04
C ASP A 5 7.95 10.13 -19.05
N GLU A 6 8.84 10.97 -19.59
CA GLU A 6 9.76 11.80 -18.80
C GLU A 6 9.02 12.65 -17.76
N PHE A 7 7.75 12.99 -18.01
CA PHE A 7 6.91 13.67 -17.04
C PHE A 7 6.57 12.79 -15.82
N VAL A 8 6.18 11.53 -16.04
CA VAL A 8 5.81 10.60 -14.95
C VAL A 8 7.01 10.30 -14.05
N LEU A 9 8.19 10.13 -14.64
CA LEU A 9 9.44 9.96 -13.89
C LEU A 9 9.79 11.19 -13.03
N LYS A 10 9.57 12.40 -13.57
CA LYS A 10 9.77 13.65 -12.81
C LYS A 10 8.77 13.81 -11.69
N ASP A 11 7.52 13.41 -11.90
CA ASP A 11 6.48 13.45 -10.87
C ASP A 11 6.81 12.47 -9.75
N TYR A 12 7.26 11.26 -10.07
CA TYR A 12 7.74 10.30 -9.08
C TYR A 12 8.93 10.83 -8.27
N ALA A 13 9.94 11.38 -8.95
CA ALA A 13 11.11 11.98 -8.28
C ALA A 13 10.71 13.14 -7.35
N SER A 14 9.75 13.97 -7.77
CA SER A 14 9.22 15.08 -6.97
C SER A 14 8.46 14.55 -5.75
N TRP A 15 7.59 13.56 -5.95
CA TRP A 15 6.86 12.90 -4.87
C TRP A 15 7.79 12.28 -3.82
N LYS A 16 8.88 11.63 -4.23
CA LYS A 16 9.89 11.11 -3.29
C LYS A 16 10.52 12.21 -2.46
N ILE A 17 10.91 13.32 -3.08
CA ILE A 17 11.52 14.47 -2.38
C ILE A 17 10.52 15.08 -1.40
N GLU A 18 9.26 15.22 -1.77
CA GLU A 18 8.22 15.79 -0.91
C GLU A 18 7.93 14.91 0.32
N ASN A 19 8.07 13.59 0.18
CA ASN A 19 7.65 12.64 1.21
C ASN A 19 8.80 11.92 1.93
N HIS A 20 10.06 12.20 1.58
CA HIS A 20 11.24 11.51 2.12
C HIS A 20 11.26 11.46 3.66
N VAL A 21 10.93 12.56 4.34
CA VAL A 21 10.95 12.61 5.82
C VAL A 21 10.00 11.59 6.43
N ILE A 22 8.77 11.47 5.91
CA ILE A 22 7.76 10.54 6.43
C ILE A 22 8.13 9.11 6.05
N ILE A 23 8.56 8.88 4.80
CA ILE A 23 8.99 7.56 4.33
C ILE A 23 10.15 7.04 5.17
N ASP A 24 11.19 7.85 5.37
CA ASP A 24 12.35 7.48 6.18
C ASP A 24 11.95 7.22 7.64
N THR A 25 11.01 8.00 8.17
CA THR A 25 10.49 7.78 9.52
C THR A 25 9.78 6.44 9.65
N PHE A 26 8.89 6.11 8.70
CA PHE A 26 8.18 4.83 8.71
C PHE A 26 9.12 3.65 8.49
N ARG A 27 10.07 3.76 7.56
CA ARG A 27 11.07 2.72 7.28
C ARG A 27 11.96 2.46 8.51
N ASN A 28 12.49 3.50 9.14
CA ASN A 28 13.39 3.36 10.29
C ASN A 28 12.71 2.80 11.54
N ASN A 29 11.38 2.93 11.64
CA ASN A 29 10.59 2.42 12.76
C ASN A 29 9.99 1.03 12.50
N HIS A 30 10.29 0.39 11.35
CA HIS A 30 9.67 -0.88 10.93
C HIS A 30 8.13 -0.80 10.95
N ASN A 31 7.60 0.32 10.49
CA ASN A 31 6.17 0.61 10.55
C ASN A 31 5.37 -0.29 9.59
N LYS A 32 4.28 -0.90 10.09
CA LYS A 32 3.47 -1.85 9.31
C LYS A 32 2.79 -1.27 8.07
N ILE A 33 2.56 0.03 8.03
CA ILE A 33 2.00 0.71 6.85
C ILE A 33 3.06 0.77 5.73
N TYR A 34 4.31 1.06 6.09
CA TYR A 34 5.40 1.00 5.12
C TYR A 34 5.66 -0.43 4.64
N GLU A 35 5.71 -1.42 5.55
CA GLU A 35 5.88 -2.83 5.15
C GLU A 35 4.82 -3.29 4.12
N ARG A 36 3.56 -2.82 4.26
CA ARG A 36 2.51 -3.12 3.28
C ARG A 36 2.77 -2.49 1.91
N LEU A 37 3.30 -1.27 1.86
CA LEU A 37 3.57 -0.53 0.61
C LEU A 37 4.92 -0.86 -0.03
N GLU A 38 5.80 -1.54 0.71
CA GLU A 38 7.17 -1.83 0.32
C GLU A 38 7.30 -2.57 -1.03
N PRO A 39 6.50 -3.60 -1.34
CA PRO A 39 6.59 -4.28 -2.64
C PRO A 39 6.42 -3.30 -3.81
N VAL A 40 5.43 -2.40 -3.71
CA VAL A 40 5.17 -1.39 -4.73
C VAL A 40 6.33 -0.40 -4.80
N TYR A 41 6.79 0.09 -3.65
CA TYR A 41 7.88 1.04 -3.58
C TYR A 41 9.16 0.49 -4.24
N LEU A 42 9.54 -0.75 -3.92
CA LEU A 42 10.78 -1.35 -4.43
C LEU A 42 10.73 -1.61 -5.94
N VAL A 43 9.59 -2.06 -6.46
CA VAL A 43 9.39 -2.20 -7.91
C VAL A 43 9.51 -0.85 -8.63
N LEU A 44 8.88 0.20 -8.09
CA LEU A 44 8.99 1.54 -8.67
C LEU A 44 10.42 2.07 -8.62
N GLU A 45 11.12 1.90 -7.49
CA GLU A 45 12.53 2.28 -7.37
C GLU A 45 13.39 1.57 -8.42
N HIS A 46 13.20 0.26 -8.59
CA HIS A 46 13.94 -0.52 -9.57
C HIS A 46 13.74 0.01 -10.99
N ILE A 47 12.49 0.17 -11.43
CA ILE A 47 12.18 0.66 -12.78
C ILE A 47 12.66 2.11 -12.96
N TYR A 48 12.56 2.95 -11.92
CA TYR A 48 13.10 4.31 -11.95
C TYR A 48 14.62 4.31 -12.13
N ASP A 49 15.35 3.45 -11.41
CA ASP A 49 16.79 3.32 -11.54
C ASP A 49 17.19 2.79 -12.92
N MET A 50 16.42 1.85 -13.50
CA MET A 50 16.60 1.43 -14.90
C MET A 50 16.51 2.64 -15.84
N ALA A 51 15.49 3.49 -15.67
CA ALA A 51 15.27 4.69 -16.49
C ALA A 51 16.43 5.68 -16.39
N VAL A 52 16.88 5.99 -15.16
CA VAL A 52 18.01 6.89 -14.90
C VAL A 52 19.30 6.36 -15.53
N ASN A 53 19.50 5.05 -15.49
CA ASN A 53 20.64 4.37 -16.08
C ASN A 53 20.52 4.15 -17.60
N GLN A 54 19.48 4.70 -18.24
CA GLN A 54 19.22 4.59 -19.68
C GLN A 54 19.11 3.13 -20.16
N GLN A 55 18.60 2.26 -19.30
CA GLN A 55 18.23 0.90 -19.66
C GLN A 55 16.90 0.90 -20.42
N ASP A 56 16.68 -0.15 -21.22
CA ASP A 56 15.46 -0.27 -22.02
C ASP A 56 14.29 -0.61 -21.10
N ILE A 57 13.19 0.15 -21.22
CA ILE A 57 11.95 -0.07 -20.49
C ILE A 57 10.90 -0.41 -21.55
N ASP A 58 10.31 -1.59 -21.43
CA ASP A 58 9.24 -2.00 -22.32
C ASP A 58 7.88 -1.47 -21.84
N GLY A 59 6.85 -1.69 -22.64
CA GLY A 59 5.49 -1.21 -22.34
C GLY A 59 4.87 -1.86 -21.11
N ASP A 60 5.31 -3.06 -20.73
CA ASP A 60 4.78 -3.74 -19.55
C ASP A 60 5.36 -3.09 -18.29
N LEU A 61 6.67 -2.85 -18.25
CA LEU A 61 7.32 -2.09 -17.18
C LEU A 61 6.79 -0.65 -17.09
N GLU A 62 6.50 -0.01 -18.21
CA GLU A 62 5.84 1.30 -18.21
C GLU A 62 4.46 1.25 -17.55
N THR A 63 3.66 0.23 -17.87
CA THR A 63 2.32 0.04 -17.32
C THR A 63 2.40 -0.23 -15.82
N ILE A 64 3.30 -1.12 -15.40
CA ILE A 64 3.60 -1.42 -14.00
C ILE A 64 4.02 -0.16 -13.25
N PHE A 65 4.89 0.67 -13.84
CA PHE A 65 5.31 1.91 -13.19
C PHE A 65 4.14 2.87 -12.98
N ASN A 66 3.33 3.08 -14.01
CA ASN A 66 2.21 4.01 -13.96
C ASN A 66 1.15 3.60 -12.94
N ILE A 67 0.71 2.34 -12.97
CA ILE A 67 -0.31 1.82 -12.04
C ILE A 67 0.23 1.88 -10.60
N GLY A 68 1.47 1.47 -10.40
CA GLY A 68 2.08 1.39 -9.09
C GLY A 68 2.29 2.76 -8.49
N PHE A 69 2.73 3.72 -9.30
CA PHE A 69 2.91 5.09 -8.82
C PHE A 69 1.57 5.74 -8.48
N GLN A 70 0.54 5.56 -9.31
CA GLN A 70 -0.81 6.06 -8.99
C GLN A 70 -1.33 5.48 -7.67
N TYR A 71 -1.20 4.16 -7.49
CA TYR A 71 -1.58 3.48 -6.26
C TYR A 71 -0.81 3.99 -5.04
N LEU A 72 0.52 3.97 -5.11
CA LEU A 72 1.40 4.38 -4.02
C LEU A 72 1.13 5.84 -3.63
N HIS A 73 1.01 6.72 -4.62
CA HIS A 73 0.70 8.13 -4.40
C HIS A 73 -0.65 8.30 -3.67
N ALA A 74 -1.69 7.61 -4.13
CA ALA A 74 -3.03 7.72 -3.54
C ALA A 74 -3.06 7.19 -2.10
N GLN A 75 -2.62 5.95 -1.88
CA GLN A 75 -2.58 5.32 -0.55
C GLN A 75 -1.71 6.11 0.43
N PHE A 76 -0.51 6.52 0.01
CA PHE A 76 0.39 7.26 0.89
C PHE A 76 -0.21 8.62 1.30
N ASN A 77 -0.92 9.31 0.40
CA ASN A 77 -1.57 10.56 0.74
C ASN A 77 -2.69 10.37 1.76
N VAL A 78 -3.51 9.32 1.63
CA VAL A 78 -4.54 9.01 2.64
C VAL A 78 -3.89 8.71 4.00
N MET A 79 -2.84 7.87 4.03
CA MET A 79 -2.14 7.54 5.27
C MET A 79 -1.45 8.76 5.89
N LYS A 80 -0.88 9.63 5.07
CA LYS A 80 -0.31 10.91 5.51
C LYS A 80 -1.36 11.81 6.14
N ILE A 81 -2.56 11.90 5.55
CA ILE A 81 -3.67 12.66 6.12
C ILE A 81 -4.04 12.09 7.50
N TYR A 82 -4.15 10.77 7.67
CA TYR A 82 -4.42 10.19 8.98
C TYR A 82 -3.30 10.47 9.98
N PHE A 83 -2.05 10.24 9.58
CA PHE A 83 -0.87 10.52 10.41
C PHE A 83 -0.84 11.97 10.92
N GLU A 84 -1.11 12.94 10.04
CA GLU A 84 -1.11 14.36 10.39
C GLU A 84 -2.36 14.77 11.19
N SER A 85 -3.55 14.31 10.81
CA SER A 85 -4.82 14.80 11.37
C SER A 85 -5.29 14.05 12.63
N LEU A 86 -5.16 12.72 12.66
CA LEU A 86 -5.61 11.88 13.78
C LEU A 86 -4.51 11.67 14.82
N PHE A 87 -3.25 11.71 14.38
CA PHE A 87 -2.09 11.42 15.24
C PHE A 87 -1.15 12.60 15.43
N GLN A 88 -1.40 13.76 14.81
CA GLN A 88 -0.58 14.98 14.97
C GLN A 88 0.91 14.71 14.69
N SER A 89 1.18 13.84 13.72
CA SER A 89 2.52 13.38 13.35
C SER A 89 3.28 12.62 14.46
N ASN A 90 2.58 12.06 15.45
CA ASN A 90 3.15 11.17 16.46
C ASN A 90 3.26 9.75 15.91
N CYS A 91 4.49 9.26 15.76
CA CYS A 91 4.76 7.91 15.23
C CYS A 91 4.42 6.79 16.21
N GLU A 92 4.57 7.01 17.52
CA GLU A 92 4.28 5.99 18.53
C GLU A 92 2.77 5.70 18.55
N ASP A 93 1.95 6.76 18.62
CA ASP A 93 0.50 6.61 18.54
C ASP A 93 0.08 6.04 17.18
N PHE A 94 0.73 6.42 16.07
CA PHE A 94 0.38 5.89 14.74
C PHE A 94 0.65 4.39 14.64
N GLU A 95 1.79 3.93 15.19
CA GLU A 95 2.13 2.50 15.24
C GLU A 95 1.17 1.72 16.15
N GLU A 96 0.77 2.27 17.30
CA GLU A 96 -0.16 1.60 18.22
C GLU A 96 -1.48 1.19 17.53
N TYR A 97 -1.95 1.96 16.56
CA TYR A 97 -3.21 1.73 15.85
C TYR A 97 -3.01 1.08 14.47
N HIS A 98 -1.86 0.45 14.22
CA HIS A 98 -1.52 -0.10 12.90
C HIS A 98 -2.56 -1.08 12.36
N GLU A 99 -3.20 -1.93 13.19
CA GLU A 99 -4.22 -2.89 12.72
C GLU A 99 -5.42 -2.16 12.11
N MET A 100 -5.89 -1.10 12.77
CA MET A 100 -7.00 -0.28 12.30
C MET A 100 -6.65 0.49 11.03
N LEU A 101 -5.44 1.04 10.96
CA LEU A 101 -4.93 1.71 9.76
C LEU A 101 -4.83 0.76 8.57
N LEU A 102 -4.37 -0.48 8.78
CA LEU A 102 -4.34 -1.51 7.74
C LEU A 102 -5.75 -1.86 7.24
N TYR A 103 -6.77 -1.87 8.10
CA TYR A 103 -8.16 -2.03 7.66
C TYR A 103 -8.63 -0.86 6.79
N LEU A 104 -8.29 0.38 7.14
CA LEU A 104 -8.60 1.55 6.29
C LEU A 104 -7.92 1.43 4.91
N MET A 105 -6.66 1.00 4.86
CA MET A 105 -5.98 0.75 3.59
C MET A 105 -6.66 -0.35 2.78
N TYR A 106 -7.12 -1.42 3.43
CA TYR A 106 -7.83 -2.49 2.75
C TYR A 106 -9.20 -2.04 2.22
N ILE A 107 -9.94 -1.21 2.96
CA ILE A 107 -11.19 -0.59 2.48
C ILE A 107 -10.92 0.24 1.22
N PHE A 108 -9.84 1.03 1.22
CA PHE A 108 -9.43 1.79 0.03
C PHE A 108 -9.13 0.87 -1.16
N ASP A 109 -8.40 -0.22 -0.94
CA ASP A 109 -8.04 -1.16 -2.01
C ASP A 109 -9.29 -1.82 -2.61
N VAL A 110 -10.23 -2.25 -1.77
CA VAL A 110 -11.49 -2.84 -2.20
C VAL A 110 -12.34 -1.83 -2.98
N ARG A 111 -12.45 -0.58 -2.53
CA ARG A 111 -13.20 0.46 -3.26
C ARG A 111 -12.59 0.74 -4.63
N THR A 112 -11.26 0.85 -4.69
CA THR A 112 -10.54 1.08 -5.94
C THR A 112 -10.77 -0.08 -6.93
N ASP A 113 -10.74 -1.31 -6.44
CA ASP A 113 -11.00 -2.49 -7.25
C ASP A 113 -12.45 -2.56 -7.76
N LEU A 114 -13.43 -2.22 -6.92
CA LEU A 114 -14.84 -2.11 -7.31
C LEU A 114 -15.02 -1.08 -8.43
N GLU A 115 -14.43 0.11 -8.28
CA GLU A 115 -14.48 1.18 -9.28
C GLU A 115 -13.85 0.76 -10.61
N ASN A 116 -12.73 0.03 -10.57
CA ASN A 116 -12.07 -0.50 -11.77
C ASN A 116 -12.91 -1.55 -12.51
N HIS A 117 -13.86 -2.19 -11.82
CA HIS A 117 -14.79 -3.17 -12.38
C HIS A 117 -16.20 -2.59 -12.64
N ASP A 118 -16.34 -1.27 -12.67
CA ASP A 118 -17.61 -0.55 -12.87
C ASP A 118 -18.69 -0.92 -11.81
N VAL A 119 -18.26 -1.31 -10.61
CA VAL A 119 -19.13 -1.57 -9.45
C VAL A 119 -19.15 -0.36 -8.54
N ASP A 120 -20.33 -0.03 -7.99
CA ASP A 120 -20.47 1.06 -7.03
C ASP A 120 -19.68 0.77 -5.74
N SER A 121 -18.69 1.62 -5.46
CA SER A 121 -17.83 1.53 -4.28
C SER A 121 -18.45 2.16 -3.02
N ASP A 122 -19.58 2.89 -3.16
CA ASP A 122 -20.33 3.51 -2.06
C ASP A 122 -21.19 2.48 -1.30
N ILE A 123 -20.51 1.52 -0.68
CA ILE A 123 -21.14 0.42 0.05
C ILE A 123 -21.31 0.82 1.52
N GLU A 124 -22.56 0.91 1.99
CA GLU A 124 -22.91 1.34 3.34
C GLU A 124 -22.13 0.59 4.44
N ALA A 125 -21.93 -0.72 4.25
CA ALA A 125 -21.16 -1.54 5.18
C ALA A 125 -19.69 -1.05 5.30
N LEU A 126 -19.02 -0.79 4.18
CA LEU A 126 -17.64 -0.27 4.18
C LEU A 126 -17.57 1.12 4.81
N ASN A 127 -18.50 2.02 4.45
CA ASN A 127 -18.58 3.37 5.00
C ASN A 127 -18.74 3.35 6.53
N HIS A 128 -19.56 2.43 7.03
CA HIS A 128 -19.78 2.27 8.47
C HIS A 128 -18.51 1.78 9.18
N VAL A 129 -17.79 0.80 8.62
CA VAL A 129 -16.52 0.34 9.22
C VAL A 129 -15.47 1.43 9.23
N GLU A 130 -15.26 2.14 8.10
CA GLU A 130 -14.32 3.24 7.99
C GLU A 130 -14.61 4.34 9.04
N THR A 131 -15.84 4.85 9.07
CA THR A 131 -16.27 5.87 10.03
C THR A 131 -16.10 5.39 11.47
N TYR A 132 -16.39 4.12 11.74
CA TYR A 132 -16.26 3.55 13.07
C TYR A 132 -14.79 3.47 13.51
N ILE A 133 -13.89 3.04 12.62
CA ILE A 133 -12.44 3.01 12.87
C ILE A 133 -11.93 4.42 13.14
N GLU A 134 -12.26 5.39 12.30
CA GLU A 134 -11.82 6.79 12.47
C GLU A 134 -12.24 7.35 13.83
N ASN A 135 -13.51 7.13 14.23
CA ASN A 135 -14.00 7.53 15.54
C ASN A 135 -13.28 6.82 16.69
N MET A 136 -12.98 5.53 16.56
CA MET A 136 -12.22 4.78 17.57
C MET A 136 -10.81 5.33 17.76
N ILE A 137 -10.12 5.63 16.65
CA ILE A 137 -8.79 6.25 16.69
C ILE A 137 -8.85 7.61 17.39
N MET A 138 -9.86 8.44 17.06
CA MET A 138 -10.06 9.75 17.68
C MET A 138 -10.34 9.66 19.19
N GLU A 139 -11.14 8.67 19.60
CA GLU A 139 -11.51 8.43 21.00
C GLU A 139 -10.45 7.64 21.78
N ARG A 140 -9.35 7.23 21.12
CA ARG A 140 -8.29 6.40 21.66
C ARG A 140 -8.82 5.07 22.24
N ARG A 141 -9.71 4.41 21.50
CA ARG A 141 -10.27 3.08 21.83
C ARG A 141 -9.54 1.97 21.08
N ASP A 142 -9.35 0.82 21.74
CA ASP A 142 -8.53 -0.31 21.29
C ASP A 142 -9.33 -1.63 21.12
N ASP A 143 -10.62 -1.54 20.81
CA ASP A 143 -11.48 -2.72 20.57
C ASP A 143 -11.27 -3.33 19.18
N TYR A 144 -10.06 -3.85 18.95
CA TYR A 144 -9.65 -4.47 17.68
C TYR A 144 -10.50 -5.69 17.30
N ALA A 145 -11.00 -6.44 18.29
CA ALA A 145 -11.82 -7.62 18.04
C ALA A 145 -13.14 -7.25 17.39
N TYR A 146 -13.81 -6.21 17.91
CA TYR A 146 -15.07 -5.74 17.34
C TYR A 146 -14.88 -5.15 15.94
N VAL A 147 -13.82 -4.37 15.72
CA VAL A 147 -13.49 -3.85 14.37
C VAL A 147 -13.25 -4.99 13.38
N ARG A 148 -12.56 -6.05 13.78
CA ARG A 148 -12.31 -7.22 12.94
C ARG A 148 -13.60 -7.93 12.54
N GLU A 149 -14.54 -8.10 13.47
CA GLU A 149 -15.86 -8.68 13.17
C GLU A 149 -16.64 -7.81 12.17
N MET A 150 -16.68 -6.49 12.41
CA MET A 150 -17.32 -5.54 11.49
C MET A 150 -16.71 -5.58 10.09
N MET A 151 -15.37 -5.63 10.01
CA MET A 151 -14.66 -5.71 8.74
C MET A 151 -14.99 -7.00 7.99
N ASN A 152 -15.00 -8.15 8.68
CA ASN A 152 -15.36 -9.43 8.05
C ASN A 152 -16.79 -9.42 7.50
N ASP A 153 -17.75 -8.87 8.25
CA ASP A 153 -19.14 -8.77 7.79
C ASP A 153 -19.30 -7.83 6.60
N ALA A 154 -18.56 -6.71 6.60
CA ALA A 154 -18.54 -5.77 5.48
C ALA A 154 -17.93 -6.41 4.24
N LEU A 155 -16.77 -7.07 4.35
CA LEU A 155 -16.13 -7.76 3.23
C LEU A 155 -16.98 -8.90 2.67
N LYS A 156 -17.64 -9.66 3.54
CA LYS A 156 -18.58 -10.68 3.08
C LYS A 156 -19.71 -10.06 2.25
N THR A 157 -20.25 -8.91 2.69
CA THR A 157 -21.28 -8.18 1.95
C THR A 157 -20.77 -7.78 0.56
N VAL A 158 -19.55 -7.24 0.47
CA VAL A 158 -18.92 -6.88 -0.81
C VAL A 158 -18.73 -8.10 -1.70
N PHE A 159 -18.14 -9.17 -1.17
CA PHE A 159 -17.83 -10.38 -1.95
C PHE A 159 -19.07 -11.16 -2.38
N ASP A 160 -20.17 -11.07 -1.65
CA ASP A 160 -21.47 -11.62 -2.06
C ASP A 160 -22.12 -10.77 -3.20
N MET A 161 -21.67 -9.53 -3.42
CA MET A 161 -22.20 -8.63 -4.45
C MET A 161 -21.45 -8.69 -5.79
N ILE A 162 -20.16 -9.05 -5.79
CA ILE A 162 -19.33 -9.08 -7.01
C ILE A 162 -19.33 -10.47 -7.66
N GLU A 163 -19.18 -10.50 -8.99
CA GLU A 163 -19.09 -11.75 -9.78
C GLU A 163 -17.68 -12.02 -10.31
N TYR A 164 -16.66 -11.37 -9.74
CA TYR A 164 -15.26 -11.52 -10.13
C TYR A 164 -14.38 -11.81 -8.91
N GLU A 165 -13.17 -12.29 -9.16
CA GLU A 165 -12.19 -12.58 -8.11
C GLU A 165 -11.42 -11.31 -7.75
N TYR A 166 -11.48 -10.91 -6.48
CA TYR A 166 -10.65 -9.82 -5.96
C TYR A 166 -9.19 -10.28 -5.90
N VAL A 167 -8.29 -9.51 -6.53
CA VAL A 167 -6.85 -9.71 -6.45
C VAL A 167 -6.22 -8.46 -5.86
N SER A 168 -5.45 -8.61 -4.78
CA SER A 168 -4.78 -7.47 -4.16
C SER A 168 -3.69 -6.94 -5.07
N ILE A 169 -3.65 -5.62 -5.24
CA ILE A 169 -2.52 -4.96 -5.89
C ILE A 169 -1.21 -5.24 -5.15
N ILE A 170 -1.22 -5.40 -3.83
CA ILE A 170 0.01 -5.76 -3.09
C ILE A 170 0.53 -7.12 -3.53
N ASP A 171 -0.34 -8.12 -3.64
CA ASP A 171 0.03 -9.47 -4.09
C ASP A 171 0.60 -9.44 -5.52
N ILE A 172 -0.04 -8.66 -6.41
CA ILE A 172 0.46 -8.44 -7.77
C ILE A 172 1.88 -7.85 -7.76
N TYR A 173 2.16 -6.85 -6.92
CA TYR A 173 3.49 -6.23 -6.85
C TYR A 173 4.54 -7.11 -6.16
N VAL A 174 4.14 -8.00 -5.26
CA VAL A 174 5.02 -9.04 -4.72
C VAL A 174 5.44 -9.98 -5.85
N GLU A 175 4.50 -10.48 -6.66
CA GLU A 175 4.83 -11.34 -7.81
C GLU A 175 5.70 -10.62 -8.85
N ILE A 176 5.44 -9.33 -9.11
CA ILE A 176 6.29 -8.53 -10.01
C ILE A 176 7.70 -8.37 -9.44
N ALA A 177 7.83 -8.08 -8.15
CA ALA A 177 9.12 -7.95 -7.49
C ALA A 177 9.95 -9.24 -7.61
N GLU A 178 9.33 -10.40 -7.36
CA GLU A 178 9.97 -11.70 -7.53
C GLU A 178 10.44 -11.93 -8.98
N ASN A 179 9.61 -11.58 -9.97
CA ASN A 179 9.98 -11.69 -11.39
C ASN A 179 11.12 -10.75 -11.81
N LEU A 180 11.34 -9.66 -11.06
CA LEU A 180 12.44 -8.70 -11.26
C LEU A 180 13.67 -9.01 -10.40
N ASP A 181 13.71 -10.17 -9.73
CA ASP A 181 14.76 -10.56 -8.76
C ASP A 181 14.90 -9.56 -7.59
N ILE A 182 13.80 -8.92 -7.19
CA ILE A 182 13.71 -8.03 -6.03
C ILE A 182 13.17 -8.83 -4.84
N PHE A 183 14.07 -9.25 -3.96
CA PHE A 183 13.72 -10.04 -2.78
C PHE A 183 13.29 -9.12 -1.63
N ILE A 184 11.97 -9.02 -1.40
CA ILE A 184 11.36 -8.18 -0.35
C ILE A 184 11.54 -8.82 1.03
N TYR A 185 11.55 -10.16 1.08
CA TYR A 185 11.86 -10.93 2.28
C TYR A 185 13.23 -11.58 2.07
N GLU A 186 14.28 -11.02 2.66
CA GLU A 186 15.44 -11.84 2.98
C GLU A 186 14.94 -12.86 4.02
N GLU A 187 14.64 -14.09 3.61
CA GLU A 187 14.89 -15.19 4.52
C GLU A 187 16.36 -15.01 4.91
N ASP A 188 16.64 -14.72 6.19
CA ASP A 188 17.95 -14.99 6.76
C ASP A 188 18.26 -16.43 6.33
N GLU A 189 19.07 -16.60 5.27
CA GLU A 189 19.57 -17.90 4.89
C GLU A 189 20.31 -18.37 6.14
N LEU A 190 19.64 -19.24 6.90
CA LEU A 190 20.29 -20.04 7.91
C LEU A 190 21.29 -20.87 7.14
N VAL A 191 22.52 -20.35 7.03
CA VAL A 191 23.68 -21.09 6.59
C VAL A 191 23.86 -22.18 7.64
N ILE A 192 23.19 -23.31 7.47
CA ILE A 192 23.51 -24.56 8.17
C ILE A 192 24.80 -25.07 7.53
N GLY A 193 25.88 -24.38 7.89
CA GLY A 193 27.22 -24.57 7.39
C GLY A 193 28.08 -25.30 8.40
N LYS A 194 28.06 -26.63 8.29
CA LYS A 194 29.18 -27.56 8.52
C LYS A 194 29.55 -27.92 9.96
N GLU A 195 29.30 -29.20 10.25
CA GLU A 195 30.10 -30.15 11.01
C GLU A 195 31.22 -29.59 11.92
N VAL A 196 31.09 -29.88 13.22
CA VAL A 196 32.23 -30.21 14.09
C VAL A 196 32.02 -31.60 14.66
#